data_AF-A0A6J1LZI0-F1
#
_entry.id   AF-A0A6J1LZI0-F1
#
_cell.length_a   1.000
_cell.length_b   1.000
_cell.length_c   1.000
_cell.angle_alpha   90.00
_cell.angle_beta   90.00
_cell.angle_gamma   90.00
#
_symmetry.space_group_name_H-M   'P 1'
#
loop_
_entity.id
_entity.type
_entity.pdbx_description
1 polymer ?
#
loop_
_entity_poly.entity_id
_entity_poly.type
_entity_poly.pdbx_seq_one_letter_code
_entity_poly.pdbx_strand_id
1 'polypeptide(L)'
;MENVLEPPQPSINLRQFLEDYSKKLNNPDEKNAENIPFYFADVSPVSAEVAASCSLQLLAAPDDNLINTFELGAEIQRPNVTKPQMGKHVPKTFTAINEHKAKSRRNPFSRTQYSYRLIADPSPNGDLPMMWTLEEFELELTVRFYRPPRAAHRGFKLERPVFAEEFVCLGSNLLTELRDKISCICNGKRFVDISEQPEAPLPVLETDPGYFFINGVFYNDTRNPNNCDYSETVLKWASQAQGVENEDFRVASMEATRFIDLTISLGAPVQYLHHGNCEHLFVFSQVEVLRPRSKYIYRSLYPFLRTFNTFNRRACYMCGLRGYHFIVEQSRRQLHDPSYLCRSCFFSFNYVDGKKVGDFKAYRIYTLADLPDEEAECQPPEVLDINSSSSDEGSVDLDELT
;
A
#
# COMPACT_ATOMS: atom_id res chain seq x y z
N MET A 1 20.98 -22.16 4.66
CA MET A 1 20.86 -21.43 3.39
C MET A 1 21.43 -20.06 3.62
N GLU A 2 22.70 -19.85 3.26
CA GLU A 2 23.19 -18.50 3.02
C GLU A 2 22.33 -17.94 1.89
N ASN A 3 21.64 -16.83 2.14
CA ASN A 3 20.93 -16.13 1.08
C ASN A 3 22.00 -15.61 0.12
N VAL A 4 22.26 -16.35 -0.96
CA VAL A 4 23.03 -15.84 -2.09
C VAL A 4 22.20 -14.70 -2.66
N LEU A 5 22.55 -13.47 -2.29
CA LEU A 5 21.96 -12.28 -2.88
C LEU A 5 22.46 -12.23 -4.31
N GLU A 6 21.58 -12.54 -5.26
CA GLU A 6 21.88 -12.28 -6.67
C GLU A 6 22.24 -10.80 -6.84
N PRO A 7 23.27 -10.49 -7.64
CA PRO A 7 23.64 -9.11 -7.89
C PRO A 7 22.41 -8.36 -8.45
N PRO A 8 22.18 -7.11 -8.03
CA PRO A 8 21.06 -6.33 -8.53
C PRO A 8 21.15 -6.23 -10.06
N GLN A 9 20.00 -6.36 -10.72
CA GLN A 9 19.90 -6.15 -12.15
C GLN A 9 20.45 -4.75 -12.51
N PRO A 10 21.07 -4.60 -13.69
CA PRO A 10 21.63 -3.32 -14.10
C PRO A 10 20.53 -2.26 -14.15
N SER A 11 20.93 -1.03 -13.84
CA SER A 11 20.00 0.09 -13.89
C SER A 11 19.58 0.41 -15.33
N ILE A 12 18.31 0.75 -15.52
CA ILE A 12 17.66 1.03 -16.80
C ILE A 12 17.40 2.53 -16.88
N ASN A 13 17.92 3.20 -17.91
CA ASN A 13 17.50 4.56 -18.24
C ASN A 13 16.16 4.49 -19.00
N LEU A 14 15.11 5.07 -18.44
CA LEU A 14 13.75 4.84 -18.93
C LEU A 14 13.48 5.48 -20.29
N ARG A 15 14.08 6.65 -20.58
CA ARG A 15 14.00 7.29 -21.89
C ARG A 15 14.64 6.43 -22.97
N GLN A 16 15.87 5.99 -22.76
CA GLN A 16 16.55 5.10 -23.69
C GLN A 16 15.80 3.77 -23.87
N PHE A 17 15.30 3.21 -22.77
CA PHE A 17 14.49 1.99 -22.78
C PHE A 17 13.23 2.13 -23.65
N LEU A 18 12.49 3.23 -23.50
CA LEU A 18 11.32 3.51 -24.35
C LEU A 18 11.72 3.68 -25.82
N GLU A 19 12.80 4.42 -26.09
CA GLU A 19 13.29 4.63 -27.45
C GLU A 19 13.68 3.31 -28.14
N ASP A 20 14.42 2.45 -27.47
CA ASP A 20 14.88 1.16 -28.01
C ASP A 20 13.69 0.23 -28.29
N TYR A 21 12.75 0.12 -27.35
CA TYR A 21 11.56 -0.70 -27.55
C TYR A 21 10.60 -0.11 -28.58
N SER A 22 10.50 1.22 -28.69
CA SER A 22 9.68 1.85 -29.75
C SER A 22 10.22 1.52 -31.14
N LYS A 23 11.55 1.53 -31.33
CA LYS A 23 12.20 1.14 -32.59
C LYS A 23 11.96 -0.34 -32.88
N LYS A 24 12.14 -1.20 -31.88
CA LYS A 24 11.95 -2.65 -32.00
C LYS A 24 10.50 -3.00 -32.38
N LEU A 25 9.54 -2.47 -31.64
CA LEU A 25 8.11 -2.75 -31.83
C LEU A 25 7.53 -2.12 -33.11
N ASN A 26 8.17 -1.10 -33.67
CA ASN A 26 7.80 -0.51 -34.96
C ASN A 26 8.43 -1.21 -36.17
N ASN A 27 9.41 -2.09 -35.99
CA ASN A 27 10.12 -2.72 -37.11
C ASN A 27 9.19 -3.72 -37.84
N PRO A 28 8.81 -3.47 -39.12
CA PRO A 28 7.94 -4.36 -39.88
C PRO A 28 8.58 -5.73 -40.17
N ASP A 29 9.90 -5.85 -40.14
CA ASP A 29 10.59 -7.13 -40.39
C ASP A 29 10.43 -8.13 -39.23
N GLU A 30 10.20 -7.66 -37.99
CA GLU A 30 9.82 -8.53 -36.85
C GLU A 30 8.39 -9.07 -36.97
N LYS A 31 7.49 -8.41 -37.72
CA LYS A 31 6.15 -8.95 -38.02
C LYS A 31 6.18 -10.08 -39.04
N ASN A 32 7.23 -10.16 -39.85
CA ASN A 32 7.34 -11.10 -40.97
C ASN A 32 8.31 -12.27 -40.72
N ALA A 33 9.20 -12.17 -39.72
CA ALA A 33 10.11 -13.25 -39.38
C ALA A 33 9.48 -14.22 -38.36
N GLU A 34 8.77 -15.23 -38.86
CA GLU A 34 8.68 -16.61 -38.32
C GLU A 34 8.60 -16.81 -36.79
N ASN A 35 7.96 -15.92 -36.03
CA ASN A 35 7.57 -16.19 -34.65
C ASN A 35 6.05 -16.36 -34.58
N ILE A 36 5.54 -17.33 -35.35
CA ILE A 36 4.32 -17.99 -34.92
C ILE A 36 4.64 -18.55 -33.54
N PRO A 37 3.99 -18.10 -32.46
CA PRO A 37 4.25 -18.66 -31.14
C PRO A 37 4.17 -20.18 -31.24
N PHE A 38 5.08 -20.93 -30.60
CA PHE A 38 5.20 -22.36 -30.87
C PHE A 38 3.89 -23.17 -30.76
N TYR A 39 2.93 -22.67 -29.98
CA TYR A 39 1.59 -23.23 -29.80
C TYR A 39 0.62 -22.99 -30.96
N PHE A 40 0.96 -22.10 -31.89
CA PHE A 40 0.27 -21.86 -33.16
C PHE A 40 1.04 -22.39 -34.37
N ALA A 41 2.25 -22.96 -34.17
CA ALA A 41 3.01 -23.56 -35.25
C ALA A 41 2.35 -24.88 -35.69
N ASP A 42 2.23 -25.10 -36.99
CA ASP A 42 1.65 -26.35 -37.56
C ASP A 42 2.45 -27.60 -37.14
N VAL A 43 3.72 -27.41 -36.77
CA VAL A 43 4.61 -28.47 -36.28
C VAL A 43 5.06 -28.09 -34.87
N SER A 44 4.72 -28.94 -33.89
CA SER A 44 5.23 -28.81 -32.52
C SER A 44 6.77 -28.81 -32.54
N PRO A 45 7.45 -27.80 -31.98
CA PRO A 45 8.90 -27.81 -31.88
C PRO A 45 9.42 -28.79 -30.83
N VAL A 46 8.52 -29.39 -30.04
CA VAL A 46 8.86 -30.44 -29.09
C VAL A 46 8.95 -31.76 -29.86
N SER A 47 10.13 -32.38 -29.89
CA SER A 47 10.31 -33.68 -30.52
C SER A 47 9.42 -34.74 -29.86
N ALA A 48 9.02 -35.77 -30.61
CA ALA A 48 8.18 -36.85 -30.08
C ALA A 48 8.81 -37.53 -28.85
N GLU A 49 10.14 -37.60 -28.80
CA GLU A 49 10.90 -38.13 -27.65
C GLU A 49 10.81 -37.22 -26.41
N VAL A 50 10.91 -35.89 -26.58
CA VAL A 50 10.77 -34.93 -25.48
C VAL A 50 9.33 -34.87 -24.99
N ALA A 51 8.36 -34.93 -25.91
CA ALA A 51 6.95 -34.98 -25.54
C ALA A 51 6.61 -36.26 -24.76
N ALA A 52 7.23 -37.40 -25.11
CA ALA A 52 7.06 -38.66 -24.39
C ALA A 52 7.76 -38.66 -23.02
N SER A 53 8.87 -37.92 -22.86
CA SER A 53 9.59 -37.82 -21.58
C SER A 53 9.04 -36.74 -20.65
N CYS A 54 8.36 -35.71 -21.18
CA CYS A 54 7.62 -34.71 -20.41
C CYS A 54 6.25 -35.23 -19.95
N SER A 55 6.22 -36.40 -19.30
CA SER A 55 5.03 -36.95 -18.67
C SER A 55 5.03 -36.70 -17.16
N LEU A 56 3.88 -36.30 -16.62
CA LEU A 56 3.65 -36.21 -15.17
C LEU A 56 3.89 -37.56 -14.46
N GLN A 57 3.76 -38.70 -15.17
CA GLN A 57 4.03 -40.01 -14.61
C GLN A 57 5.53 -40.30 -14.40
N LEU A 58 6.41 -39.59 -15.11
CA LEU A 58 7.87 -39.73 -14.99
C LEU A 58 8.49 -38.80 -13.93
N LEU A 59 7.70 -37.87 -13.38
CA LEU A 59 8.12 -36.97 -12.30
C LEU A 59 8.07 -37.62 -10.92
N ALA A 60 7.46 -38.80 -10.80
CA ALA A 60 7.34 -39.51 -9.54
C ALA A 60 8.68 -40.16 -9.15
N ALA A 61 9.34 -39.64 -8.11
CA ALA A 61 10.45 -40.29 -7.45
C ALA A 61 9.92 -41.35 -6.45
N PRO A 62 10.65 -42.45 -6.20
CA PRO A 62 10.28 -43.42 -5.17
C PRO A 62 10.20 -42.82 -3.76
N ASP A 63 10.83 -41.65 -3.56
CA ASP A 63 10.87 -40.91 -2.31
C ASP A 63 9.83 -39.77 -2.27
N ASP A 64 9.07 -39.56 -3.36
CA ASP A 64 8.02 -38.56 -3.37
C ASP A 64 6.95 -38.93 -2.35
N ASN A 65 6.54 -37.92 -1.58
CA ASN A 65 5.45 -38.08 -0.63
C ASN A 65 4.23 -38.57 -1.40
N LEU A 66 3.69 -39.73 -1.01
CA LEU A 66 2.42 -40.24 -1.52
C LEU A 66 1.40 -39.11 -1.42
N ILE A 67 0.98 -38.57 -2.56
CA ILE A 67 -0.17 -37.67 -2.62
C ILE A 67 -1.35 -38.57 -2.28
N ASN A 68 -1.71 -38.62 -1.00
CA ASN A 68 -2.92 -39.29 -0.57
C ASN A 68 -4.07 -38.66 -1.36
N THR A 69 -4.76 -39.47 -2.17
CA THR A 69 -6.00 -39.06 -2.80
C THR A 69 -6.87 -38.46 -1.71
N PHE A 70 -7.30 -37.21 -1.90
CA PHE A 70 -8.11 -36.52 -0.90
C PHE A 70 -9.44 -37.27 -0.76
N GLU A 71 -9.51 -38.13 0.24
CA GLU A 71 -10.76 -38.69 0.72
C GLU A 71 -11.31 -37.70 1.75
N LEU A 72 -12.56 -37.28 1.56
CA LEU A 72 -13.30 -36.53 2.58
C LEU A 72 -13.33 -37.36 3.85
N GLY A 73 -12.44 -37.05 4.79
CA GLY A 73 -12.45 -37.66 6.11
C GLY A 73 -13.81 -37.41 6.75
N ALA A 74 -14.39 -38.45 7.38
CA ALA A 74 -15.58 -38.26 8.20
C ALA A 74 -15.32 -37.08 9.16
N GLU A 75 -16.29 -36.18 9.29
CA GLU A 75 -16.14 -34.93 10.03
C GLU A 75 -15.77 -35.22 11.49
N ILE A 76 -14.47 -35.27 11.81
CA ILE A 76 -14.00 -35.47 13.18
C ILE A 76 -14.23 -34.14 13.89
N GLN A 77 -15.34 -34.02 14.61
CA GLN A 77 -15.52 -32.98 15.60
C GLN A 77 -14.42 -33.12 16.65
N ARG A 78 -13.33 -32.36 16.50
CA ARG A 78 -12.33 -32.23 17.56
C ARG A 78 -13.04 -31.62 18.77
N PRO A 79 -13.04 -32.26 19.95
CA PRO A 79 -13.60 -31.66 21.16
C PRO A 79 -12.64 -30.60 21.72
N ASN A 80 -12.23 -29.63 20.91
CA ASN A 80 -11.46 -28.48 21.37
C ASN A 80 -12.40 -27.32 21.61
N VAL A 81 -13.15 -27.36 22.71
CA VAL A 81 -13.41 -26.21 23.58
C VAL A 81 -13.91 -26.79 24.91
N THR A 82 -13.13 -26.70 25.98
CA THR A 82 -13.72 -26.71 27.33
C THR A 82 -14.67 -25.53 27.38
N LYS A 83 -15.99 -25.77 27.33
CA LYS A 83 -16.98 -24.69 27.40
C LYS A 83 -16.66 -23.87 28.65
N PRO A 84 -16.43 -22.55 28.55
CA PRO A 84 -16.19 -21.72 29.73
C PRO A 84 -17.36 -21.92 30.70
N GLN A 85 -17.05 -22.15 31.97
CA GLN A 85 -18.07 -22.40 33.00
C GLN A 85 -19.08 -21.26 32.99
N MET A 86 -20.31 -21.57 32.57
CA MET A 86 -21.42 -20.62 32.59
C MET A 86 -21.73 -20.30 34.05
N GLY A 87 -21.49 -19.06 34.45
CA GLY A 87 -21.71 -18.58 35.82
C GLY A 87 -20.63 -17.68 36.40
N LYS A 88 -19.47 -17.53 35.75
CA LYS A 88 -18.47 -16.52 36.17
C LYS A 88 -18.77 -15.17 35.53
N HIS A 89 -18.67 -14.10 36.33
CA HIS A 89 -18.79 -12.72 35.85
C HIS A 89 -17.77 -12.47 34.73
N VAL A 90 -18.27 -12.21 33.54
CA VAL A 90 -17.46 -11.90 32.36
C VAL A 90 -17.18 -10.40 32.37
N PRO A 91 -15.91 -9.95 32.30
CA PRO A 91 -15.60 -8.52 32.21
C PRO A 91 -16.38 -7.90 31.04
N LYS A 92 -16.98 -6.72 31.26
CA LYS A 92 -17.75 -6.00 30.23
C LYS A 92 -16.97 -5.83 28.91
N THR A 93 -15.66 -5.72 29.00
CA THR A 93 -14.74 -5.67 27.85
C THR A 93 -14.78 -6.94 27.00
N PHE A 94 -14.82 -8.13 27.61
CA PHE A 94 -14.91 -9.38 26.87
C PHE A 94 -16.25 -9.51 26.14
N THR A 95 -17.35 -9.12 26.79
CA THR A 95 -18.69 -9.12 26.17
C THR A 95 -18.72 -8.17 24.96
N ALA A 96 -18.22 -6.94 25.12
CA ALA A 96 -18.13 -5.97 24.03
C ALA A 96 -17.26 -6.46 22.86
N ILE A 97 -16.11 -7.10 23.14
CA ILE A 97 -15.23 -7.66 22.11
C ILE A 97 -15.92 -8.81 21.37
N ASN A 98 -16.67 -9.67 22.06
CA ASN A 98 -17.39 -10.76 21.42
C ASN A 98 -18.53 -10.28 20.54
N GLU A 99 -19.31 -9.30 21.00
CA GLU A 99 -20.36 -8.67 20.20
C GLU A 99 -19.79 -8.00 18.94
N HIS A 100 -18.67 -7.27 19.07
CA HIS A 100 -17.96 -6.68 17.94
C HIS A 100 -17.46 -7.76 16.95
N LYS A 101 -16.83 -8.83 17.46
CA LYS A 101 -16.36 -9.95 16.62
C LYS A 101 -17.50 -10.68 15.92
N ALA A 102 -18.65 -10.85 16.58
CA ALA A 102 -19.83 -11.49 16.00
C ALA A 102 -20.41 -10.66 14.85
N LYS A 103 -20.38 -9.32 14.94
CA LYS A 103 -20.83 -8.40 13.89
C LYS A 103 -19.81 -8.18 12.77
N SER A 104 -18.53 -8.50 13.00
CA SER A 104 -17.49 -8.36 11.98
C SER A 104 -17.61 -9.43 10.89
N ARG A 105 -17.60 -9.02 9.62
CA ARG A 105 -17.59 -9.95 8.47
C ARG A 105 -16.38 -10.88 8.56
N ARG A 106 -16.61 -12.19 8.61
CA ARG A 106 -15.55 -13.20 8.57
C ARG A 106 -15.00 -13.32 7.16
N ASN A 107 -13.87 -12.69 6.87
CA ASN A 107 -13.10 -13.01 5.66
C ASN A 107 -12.25 -14.27 5.96
N PRO A 108 -12.44 -15.38 5.22
CA PRO A 108 -11.64 -16.60 5.40
C PRO A 108 -10.16 -16.38 5.09
N PHE A 109 -9.84 -15.37 4.26
CA PHE A 109 -8.51 -14.80 4.23
C PHE A 109 -8.39 -13.86 5.43
N SER A 110 -7.80 -14.37 6.51
CA SER A 110 -7.44 -13.54 7.65
C SER A 110 -6.75 -12.25 7.16
N ARG A 111 -7.07 -11.08 7.73
CA ARG A 111 -6.36 -9.84 7.45
C ARG A 111 -4.89 -10.01 7.87
N THR A 112 -4.09 -10.62 7.02
CA THR A 112 -2.66 -10.77 7.24
C THR A 112 -1.97 -9.51 6.74
N GLN A 113 -0.73 -9.30 7.19
CA GLN A 113 0.12 -8.23 6.63
C GLN A 113 0.38 -8.38 5.13
N TYR A 114 0.03 -9.52 4.53
CA TYR A 114 0.19 -9.85 3.11
C TYR A 114 -1.12 -9.74 2.31
N SER A 115 -2.23 -9.39 2.97
CA SER A 115 -3.53 -9.22 2.33
C SER A 115 -3.76 -7.75 2.02
N TYR A 116 -3.86 -7.42 0.74
CA TYR A 116 -4.01 -6.04 0.30
C TYR A 116 -5.33 -5.82 -0.42
N ARG A 117 -5.88 -4.62 -0.30
CA ARG A 117 -7.10 -4.26 -1.01
C ARG A 117 -6.72 -3.71 -2.38
N LEU A 118 -7.21 -4.38 -3.43
CA LEU A 118 -7.17 -3.87 -4.79
C LEU A 118 -8.25 -2.80 -4.94
N ILE A 119 -7.87 -1.69 -5.54
CA ILE A 119 -8.78 -0.63 -5.96
C ILE A 119 -9.04 -0.86 -7.45
N ALA A 120 -10.31 -0.77 -7.84
CA ALA A 120 -10.68 -0.84 -9.25
C ALA A 120 -10.01 0.31 -10.01
N ASP A 121 -9.55 0.04 -11.23
CA ASP A 121 -8.95 1.06 -12.07
C ASP A 121 -9.90 2.27 -12.17
N PRO A 122 -9.38 3.50 -12.06
CA PRO A 122 -10.22 4.68 -12.08
C PRO A 122 -10.90 4.76 -13.46
N SER A 123 -12.22 4.59 -13.48
CA SER A 123 -13.03 4.91 -14.66
C SER A 123 -13.28 6.41 -14.69
N PRO A 124 -13.22 7.08 -15.85
CA PRO A 124 -13.84 8.39 -15.98
C PRO A 124 -15.33 8.23 -15.62
N ASN A 125 -15.84 9.11 -14.76
CA ASN A 125 -17.29 9.21 -14.53
C ASN A 125 -17.96 9.64 -15.85
N GLY A 126 -19.16 9.11 -16.11
CA GLY A 126 -19.91 9.30 -17.36
C GLY A 126 -19.98 10.76 -17.82
N ASP A 127 -19.93 10.94 -19.13
CA ASP A 127 -20.02 12.20 -19.90
C ASP A 127 -18.72 12.98 -20.15
N LEU A 128 -17.63 12.29 -20.51
CA LEU A 128 -16.50 12.91 -21.23
C LEU A 128 -16.50 12.50 -22.72
N PRO A 129 -16.65 13.44 -23.66
CA PRO A 129 -16.51 13.16 -25.08
C PRO A 129 -15.02 13.01 -25.47
N MET A 130 -14.76 12.02 -26.34
CA MET A 130 -13.48 11.63 -26.95
C MET A 130 -12.48 10.88 -26.05
N MET A 131 -12.50 9.55 -26.21
CA MET A 131 -11.40 8.62 -25.92
C MET A 131 -10.07 9.15 -26.48
N TRP A 132 -9.15 9.55 -25.60
CA TRP A 132 -7.75 9.74 -25.98
C TRP A 132 -7.11 8.36 -26.06
N THR A 133 -7.14 7.81 -27.27
CA THR A 133 -6.33 6.65 -27.60
C THR A 133 -4.88 7.09 -27.50
N LEU A 134 -4.04 6.32 -26.81
CA LEU A 134 -2.61 6.62 -26.77
C LEU A 134 -2.05 6.71 -28.21
N GLU A 135 -1.54 7.87 -28.63
CA GLU A 135 -1.06 8.10 -30.00
C GLU A 135 0.42 7.76 -30.18
N GLU A 136 1.20 7.89 -29.11
CA GLU A 136 2.64 7.66 -29.07
C GLU A 136 2.99 6.54 -28.08
N PHE A 137 4.24 6.05 -28.12
CA PHE A 137 4.69 5.11 -27.11
C PHE A 137 4.77 5.79 -25.75
N GLU A 138 4.36 5.08 -24.69
CA GLU A 138 4.39 5.59 -23.32
C GLU A 138 4.88 4.49 -22.37
N LEU A 139 5.35 4.87 -21.18
CA LEU A 139 5.67 3.91 -20.14
C LEU A 139 4.59 3.86 -19.07
N GLU A 140 4.32 2.67 -18.56
CA GLU A 140 3.56 2.46 -17.33
C GLU A 140 4.46 1.79 -16.29
N LEU A 141 4.58 2.41 -15.12
CA LEU A 141 5.44 1.97 -14.03
C LEU A 141 4.57 1.61 -12.83
N THR A 142 4.85 0.46 -12.23
CA THR A 142 4.29 0.12 -10.92
C THR A 142 5.31 0.42 -9.84
N VAL A 143 4.93 1.27 -8.89
CA VAL A 143 5.76 1.70 -7.76
C VAL A 143 5.13 1.22 -6.46
N ARG A 144 5.88 0.45 -5.66
CA ARG A 144 5.40 -0.11 -4.39
C ARG A 144 6.10 0.55 -3.22
N PHE A 145 5.34 1.16 -2.32
CA PHE A 145 5.80 1.76 -1.08
C PHE A 145 5.65 0.80 0.10
N TYR A 146 6.61 0.89 1.01
CA TYR A 146 6.64 0.17 2.26
C TYR A 146 6.57 1.14 3.43
N ARG A 147 6.18 0.60 4.59
CA ARG A 147 6.12 1.39 5.83
C ARG A 147 7.52 1.83 6.26
N PRO A 148 7.62 2.96 6.98
CA PRO A 148 8.88 3.36 7.56
C PRO A 148 9.42 2.26 8.49
N PRO A 149 10.70 1.87 8.33
CA PRO A 149 11.29 0.85 9.17
C PRO A 149 11.30 1.35 10.61
N ARG A 150 10.78 0.55 11.55
CA ARG A 150 10.95 0.84 12.97
C ARG A 150 12.35 0.38 13.37
N ALA A 151 13.27 1.32 13.52
CA ALA A 151 14.51 1.06 14.25
C ALA A 151 14.12 0.78 15.71
N ALA A 152 13.97 -0.49 16.07
CA ALA A 152 13.71 -0.87 17.45
C ALA A 152 14.94 -0.52 18.29
N HIS A 153 14.85 0.58 19.06
CA HIS A 153 15.76 0.82 20.17
C HIS A 153 15.68 -0.40 21.12
N ARG A 154 16.85 -1.00 21.41
CA ARG A 154 17.09 -2.19 22.25
C ARG A 154 17.07 -3.55 21.52
N GLY A 155 18.02 -3.75 20.59
CA GLY A 155 18.43 -5.09 20.14
C GLY A 155 17.93 -5.48 18.75
N PHE A 156 18.56 -4.88 17.74
CA PHE A 156 18.76 -5.37 16.36
C PHE A 156 17.87 -6.52 15.84
N LYS A 157 16.58 -6.28 15.69
CA LYS A 157 15.78 -6.99 14.67
C LYS A 157 15.27 -5.97 13.68
N LEU A 158 15.86 -5.95 12.49
CA LEU A 158 15.32 -5.21 11.35
C LEU A 158 13.93 -5.80 11.07
N GLU A 159 12.87 -4.99 11.23
CA GLU A 159 11.51 -5.40 10.89
C GLU A 159 11.47 -5.73 9.40
N ARG A 160 10.81 -6.84 9.01
CA ARG A 160 10.62 -7.14 7.59
C ARG A 160 9.83 -5.99 6.95
N PRO A 161 10.21 -5.47 5.78
CA PRO A 161 9.46 -4.42 5.11
C PRO A 161 8.00 -4.83 4.95
N VAL A 162 7.09 -4.01 5.47
CA VAL A 162 5.66 -4.24 5.37
C VAL A 162 5.11 -3.34 4.27
N PHE A 163 4.50 -3.95 3.26
CA PHE A 163 3.87 -3.23 2.15
C PHE A 163 2.83 -2.24 2.68
N ALA A 164 2.85 -1.02 2.12
CA ALA A 164 1.92 0.05 2.45
C ALA A 164 0.97 0.32 1.29
N GLU A 165 1.50 0.72 0.14
CA GLU A 165 0.73 1.26 -0.99
C GLU A 165 1.42 0.89 -2.31
N GLU A 166 0.66 0.80 -3.38
CA GLU A 166 1.14 0.57 -4.73
C GLU A 166 0.45 1.54 -5.67
N PHE A 167 1.25 2.25 -6.45
CA PHE A 167 0.80 3.22 -7.43
C PHE A 167 1.17 2.77 -8.83
N VAL A 168 0.31 3.10 -9.78
CA VAL A 168 0.63 3.03 -11.21
C VAL A 168 0.85 4.44 -11.70
N CYS A 169 2.01 4.66 -12.31
CA CYS A 169 2.48 5.95 -12.82
C CYS A 169 2.78 5.82 -14.32
N LEU A 170 2.58 6.88 -15.09
CA LEU A 170 3.06 6.96 -16.45
C LEU A 170 4.48 7.51 -16.49
N GLY A 171 5.25 7.17 -17.52
CA GLY A 171 6.58 7.75 -17.77
C GLY A 171 6.50 9.27 -17.86
N SER A 172 5.42 9.78 -18.43
CA SER A 172 5.18 11.20 -18.55
C SER A 172 4.76 11.91 -17.23
N ASN A 173 4.38 11.19 -16.15
CA ASN A 173 4.07 11.78 -14.84
C ASN A 173 5.29 12.47 -14.20
N LEU A 174 5.04 13.55 -13.45
CA LEU A 174 6.06 14.19 -12.61
C LEU A 174 6.21 13.43 -11.29
N LEU A 175 7.41 13.50 -10.67
CA LEU A 175 7.62 12.90 -9.35
C LEU A 175 6.73 13.55 -8.27
N THR A 176 6.45 14.85 -8.38
CA THR A 176 5.55 15.56 -7.46
C THR A 176 4.12 15.03 -7.54
N GLU A 177 3.66 14.61 -8.71
CA GLU A 177 2.32 14.03 -8.86
C GLU A 177 2.19 12.71 -8.09
N LEU A 178 3.26 11.91 -8.00
CA LEU A 178 3.28 10.73 -7.13
C LEU A 178 3.35 11.15 -5.66
N ARG A 179 4.26 12.06 -5.31
CA ARG A 179 4.42 12.55 -3.93
C ARG A 179 3.09 12.94 -3.32
N ASP A 180 2.30 13.74 -4.04
CA ASP A 180 1.03 14.29 -3.55
C ASP A 180 -0.05 13.21 -3.31
N LYS A 181 0.16 11.99 -3.81
CA LYS A 181 -0.76 10.85 -3.65
C LYS A 181 -0.35 9.86 -2.55
N ILE A 182 0.91 9.89 -2.10
CA ILE A 182 1.41 8.96 -1.08
C ILE A 182 0.69 9.24 0.24
N SER A 183 0.02 8.23 0.79
CA SER A 183 -0.60 8.36 2.10
C SER A 183 0.37 7.87 3.17
N CYS A 184 0.86 8.84 3.93
CA CYS A 184 1.71 8.57 5.08
C CYS A 184 1.00 9.05 6.34
N ILE A 185 1.12 8.29 7.43
CA ILE A 185 0.70 8.78 8.74
C ILE A 185 1.42 10.09 9.10
N CYS A 186 2.60 10.34 8.50
CA CYS A 186 3.39 11.56 8.60
C CYS A 186 2.84 12.75 7.83
N ASN A 187 1.83 12.54 7.01
CA ASN A 187 1.24 13.61 6.24
C ASN A 187 0.55 14.61 7.18
N GLY A 188 0.93 15.87 7.08
CA GLY A 188 0.51 16.92 8.01
C GLY A 188 0.96 16.70 9.46
N LYS A 189 1.97 15.84 9.73
CA LYS A 189 2.35 15.50 11.11
C LYS A 189 2.89 16.70 11.86
N ARG A 190 2.13 17.05 12.87
CA ARG A 190 2.50 17.97 13.94
C ARG A 190 2.65 17.12 15.19
N PHE A 191 3.85 16.55 15.40
CA PHE A 191 4.21 15.97 16.68
C PHE A 191 4.50 17.09 17.69
N VAL A 192 3.51 17.95 17.86
CA VAL A 192 3.52 19.04 18.83
C VAL A 192 2.82 18.51 20.06
N ASP A 193 3.45 18.71 21.22
CA ASP A 193 2.82 18.35 22.47
C ASP A 193 1.58 19.23 22.70
N ILE A 194 0.41 18.59 22.66
CA ILE A 194 -0.90 19.21 22.89
C ILE A 194 -1.49 18.78 24.23
N SER A 195 -0.69 18.19 25.13
CA SER A 195 -1.19 17.68 26.41
C SER A 195 -1.78 18.75 27.32
N GLU A 196 -1.42 20.03 27.14
CA GLU A 196 -2.05 21.13 27.89
C GLU A 196 -3.36 21.61 27.25
N GLN A 197 -3.47 21.55 25.93
CA GLN A 197 -4.63 22.02 25.16
C GLN A 197 -4.99 21.02 24.04
N PRO A 198 -5.52 19.84 24.38
CA PRO A 198 -5.67 18.73 23.43
C PRO A 198 -6.71 18.97 22.32
N GLU A 199 -7.61 19.93 22.52
CA GLU A 199 -8.66 20.30 21.56
C GLU A 199 -8.28 21.49 20.69
N ALA A 200 -7.18 22.20 21.00
CA ALA A 200 -6.75 23.33 20.19
C ALA A 200 -6.46 22.91 18.73
N PRO A 201 -6.62 23.83 17.76
CA PRO A 201 -6.13 23.63 16.41
C PRO A 201 -4.62 23.36 16.44
N LEU A 202 -4.15 22.40 15.64
CA LEU A 202 -2.71 22.16 15.53
C LEU A 202 -2.06 23.35 14.78
N PRO A 203 -0.82 23.76 15.11
CA PRO A 203 -0.13 24.88 14.43
C PRO A 203 -0.01 24.66 12.93
N VAL A 204 -0.15 25.69 12.09
CA VAL A 204 0.03 25.53 10.62
C VAL A 204 1.50 25.17 10.31
N LEU A 205 1.71 24.23 9.40
CA LEU A 205 3.04 23.89 8.88
C LEU A 205 3.31 24.77 7.67
N GLU A 206 4.32 25.63 7.76
CA GLU A 206 4.72 26.53 6.67
C GLU A 206 5.69 25.86 5.68
N THR A 207 6.20 24.68 6.02
CA THR A 207 7.20 23.93 5.24
C THR A 207 6.84 22.45 5.20
N ASP A 208 7.12 21.80 4.08
CA ASP A 208 6.97 20.36 3.89
C ASP A 208 8.12 19.84 3.00
N PRO A 209 9.38 19.93 3.47
CA PRO A 209 10.54 19.41 2.75
C PRO A 209 10.47 17.88 2.65
N GLY A 210 10.90 17.34 1.52
CA GLY A 210 10.97 15.90 1.25
C GLY A 210 11.73 15.61 -0.04
N TYR A 211 12.23 14.38 -0.19
CA TYR A 211 12.94 13.96 -1.41
C TYR A 211 12.71 12.50 -1.77
N PHE A 212 12.86 12.18 -3.06
CA PHE A 212 13.12 10.82 -3.52
C PHE A 212 14.62 10.64 -3.75
N PHE A 213 15.20 9.55 -3.26
CA PHE A 213 16.57 9.17 -3.56
C PHE A 213 16.56 7.90 -4.40
N ILE A 214 16.89 8.06 -5.69
CA ILE A 214 16.82 7.02 -6.72
C ILE A 214 18.16 6.99 -7.44
N ASN A 215 18.85 5.85 -7.38
CA ASN A 215 20.11 5.58 -8.09
C ASN A 215 21.13 6.73 -8.04
N GLY A 216 21.44 7.20 -6.83
CA GLY A 216 22.45 8.24 -6.60
C GLY A 216 21.98 9.69 -6.80
N VAL A 217 20.69 9.90 -7.10
CA VAL A 217 20.13 11.25 -7.30
C VAL A 217 19.09 11.56 -6.24
N PHE A 218 19.26 12.69 -5.55
CA PHE A 218 18.28 13.29 -4.65
C PHE A 218 17.35 14.22 -5.44
N TYR A 219 16.09 13.83 -5.56
CA TYR A 219 15.03 14.64 -6.15
C TYR A 219 14.30 15.38 -5.03
N ASN A 220 14.79 16.56 -4.69
CA ASN A 220 14.23 17.42 -3.63
C ASN A 220 12.96 18.12 -4.13
N ASP A 221 11.95 18.22 -3.28
CA ASP A 221 10.80 19.05 -3.59
C ASP A 221 11.09 20.51 -3.27
N THR A 222 11.28 21.28 -4.34
CA THR A 222 11.63 22.68 -4.29
C THR A 222 10.44 23.60 -4.54
N ARG A 223 9.20 23.07 -4.57
CA ARG A 223 7.97 23.86 -4.80
C ARG A 223 7.73 24.93 -3.74
N ASN A 224 8.15 24.68 -2.50
CA ASN A 224 8.11 25.66 -1.41
C ASN A 224 9.53 26.20 -1.13
N PRO A 225 9.81 27.48 -1.40
CA PRO A 225 11.13 28.08 -1.19
C PRO A 225 11.61 28.07 0.27
N ASN A 226 10.70 27.92 1.23
CA ASN A 226 11.04 27.83 2.66
C ASN A 226 11.43 26.41 3.09
N ASN A 227 11.27 25.41 2.22
CA ASN A 227 11.71 24.05 2.51
C ASN A 227 13.22 24.01 2.66
N CYS A 228 13.70 23.37 3.72
CA CYS A 228 15.12 23.08 3.85
C CYS A 228 15.53 21.96 2.89
N ASP A 229 16.78 22.02 2.44
CA ASP A 229 17.37 20.96 1.62
C ASP A 229 17.82 19.81 2.54
N TYR A 230 17.02 18.75 2.60
CA TYR A 230 17.37 17.56 3.36
C TYR A 230 18.56 16.78 2.79
N SER A 231 18.80 16.87 1.49
CA SER A 231 19.93 16.18 0.86
C SER A 231 21.28 16.75 1.29
N GLU A 232 21.36 18.05 1.60
CA GLU A 232 22.60 18.73 1.96
C GLU A 232 23.33 18.06 3.14
N THR A 233 22.58 17.64 4.16
CA THR A 233 23.16 16.97 5.33
C THR A 233 23.74 15.61 4.96
N VAL A 234 23.05 14.85 4.10
CA VAL A 234 23.49 13.54 3.64
C VAL A 234 24.72 13.66 2.76
N LEU A 235 24.75 14.64 1.85
CA LEU A 235 25.90 14.90 0.97
C LEU A 235 27.15 15.30 1.77
N LYS A 236 27.00 16.17 2.77
CA LYS A 236 28.11 16.54 3.67
C LYS A 236 28.67 15.32 4.40
N TRP A 237 27.79 14.47 4.94
CA TRP A 237 28.20 13.22 5.58
C TRP A 237 28.91 12.28 4.60
N ALA A 238 28.35 12.07 3.41
CA ALA A 238 28.90 11.18 2.38
C ALA A 238 30.32 11.58 1.96
N SER A 239 30.59 12.88 1.84
CA SER A 239 31.94 13.38 1.48
C SER A 239 33.05 13.04 2.47
N GLN A 240 32.69 12.65 3.71
CA GLN A 240 33.63 12.33 4.79
C GLN A 240 33.56 10.86 5.19
N ALA A 241 32.56 10.12 4.73
CA ALA A 241 32.27 8.76 5.15
C ALA A 241 33.10 7.75 4.34
N GLN A 242 33.90 6.93 5.03
CA GLN A 242 34.70 5.89 4.41
C GLN A 242 33.82 4.81 3.73
N GLY A 243 34.15 4.48 2.48
CA GLY A 243 33.40 3.59 1.60
C GLY A 243 32.38 4.29 0.70
N VAL A 244 32.12 5.59 0.87
CA VAL A 244 31.11 6.35 0.12
C VAL A 244 31.65 7.68 -0.41
N GLU A 245 32.88 8.03 -0.08
CA GLU A 245 33.53 9.32 -0.38
C GLU A 245 33.74 9.58 -1.87
N ASN A 246 33.72 8.53 -2.70
CA ASN A 246 33.91 8.61 -4.15
C ASN A 246 32.60 8.41 -4.94
N GLU A 247 31.45 8.31 -4.26
CA GLU A 247 30.16 8.18 -4.92
C GLU A 247 29.71 9.52 -5.53
N ASP A 248 29.26 9.50 -6.79
CA ASP A 248 28.77 10.69 -7.50
C ASP A 248 27.29 10.93 -7.19
N PHE A 249 27.01 11.52 -6.02
CA PHE A 249 25.66 11.93 -5.66
C PHE A 249 25.25 13.23 -6.35
N ARG A 250 24.04 13.25 -6.90
CA ARG A 250 23.48 14.41 -7.62
C ARG A 250 22.22 14.92 -6.95
N VAL A 251 21.89 16.18 -7.20
CA VAL A 251 20.66 16.83 -6.73
C VAL A 251 19.87 17.35 -7.92
N ALA A 252 18.57 17.10 -7.92
CA ALA A 252 17.64 17.55 -8.94
C ALA A 252 16.30 18.01 -8.31
N SER A 253 15.55 18.82 -9.05
CA SER A 253 14.23 19.30 -8.63
C SER A 253 13.15 18.27 -8.95
N MET A 254 12.30 17.96 -7.96
CA MET A 254 11.23 16.98 -8.08
C MET A 254 10.14 17.44 -9.07
N GLU A 255 9.78 18.72 -9.05
CA GLU A 255 8.75 19.31 -9.92
C GLU A 255 9.19 19.46 -11.39
N ALA A 256 10.50 19.40 -11.65
CA ALA A 256 11.08 19.43 -12.99
C ALA A 256 11.36 18.03 -13.57
N THR A 257 11.19 16.96 -12.78
CA THR A 257 11.59 15.61 -13.16
C THR A 257 10.37 14.73 -13.44
N ARG A 258 10.35 14.07 -14.62
CA ARG A 258 9.36 13.05 -14.96
C ARG A 258 9.89 11.64 -14.71
N PHE A 259 9.01 10.65 -14.61
CA PHE A 259 9.41 9.24 -14.49
C PHE A 259 10.28 8.79 -15.66
N ILE A 260 9.98 9.22 -16.89
CA ILE A 260 10.75 8.86 -18.10
C ILE A 260 12.21 9.32 -18.04
N ASP A 261 12.52 10.35 -17.24
CA ASP A 261 13.88 10.89 -17.11
C ASP A 261 14.74 10.11 -16.10
N LEU A 262 14.15 9.17 -15.36
CA LEU A 262 14.86 8.42 -14.33
C LEU A 262 15.72 7.30 -14.91
N THR A 263 16.80 7.02 -14.20
CA THR A 263 17.53 5.75 -14.29
C THR A 263 17.19 4.93 -13.05
N ILE A 264 16.57 3.75 -13.23
CA ILE A 264 16.03 2.95 -12.12
C ILE A 264 16.59 1.53 -12.13
N SER A 265 16.62 0.88 -10.96
CA SER A 265 16.94 -0.54 -10.84
C SER A 265 15.69 -1.32 -10.41
N LEU A 266 15.17 -2.17 -11.30
CA LEU A 266 13.96 -2.93 -11.03
C LEU A 266 14.12 -3.85 -9.82
N GLY A 267 13.15 -3.81 -8.91
CA GLY A 267 13.15 -4.60 -7.68
C GLY A 267 14.14 -4.13 -6.60
N ALA A 268 15.03 -3.18 -6.90
CA ALA A 268 15.96 -2.63 -5.91
C ALA A 268 15.26 -1.62 -4.99
N PRO A 269 15.52 -1.65 -3.68
CA PRO A 269 14.96 -0.67 -2.74
C PRO A 269 15.56 0.72 -2.96
N VAL A 270 14.68 1.71 -3.07
CA VAL A 270 14.99 3.14 -3.13
C VAL A 270 14.28 3.86 -1.98
N GLN A 271 14.71 5.08 -1.67
CA GLN A 271 14.29 5.79 -0.46
C GLN A 271 13.41 7.00 -0.80
N TYR A 272 12.29 7.13 -0.11
CA TYR A 272 11.48 8.35 -0.07
C TYR A 272 11.55 8.94 1.33
N LEU A 273 12.22 10.07 1.48
CA LEU A 273 12.18 10.84 2.72
C LEU A 273 11.00 11.79 2.65
N HIS A 274 9.96 11.50 3.44
CA HIS A 274 8.77 12.34 3.48
C HIS A 274 9.02 13.60 4.31
N HIS A 275 9.31 13.47 5.61
CA HIS A 275 9.60 14.59 6.52
C HIS A 275 10.31 14.11 7.79
N GLY A 276 11.33 14.85 8.26
CA GLY A 276 12.07 14.53 9.48
C GLY A 276 12.67 13.12 9.41
N ASN A 277 12.30 12.23 10.33
CA ASN A 277 12.76 10.83 10.35
C ASN A 277 11.78 9.86 9.67
N CYS A 278 10.86 10.37 8.84
CA CYS A 278 9.90 9.55 8.11
C CYS A 278 10.48 9.06 6.78
N GLU A 279 11.28 8.01 6.86
CA GLU A 279 11.88 7.36 5.70
C GLU A 279 11.02 6.20 5.23
N HIS A 280 10.61 6.21 3.98
CA HIS A 280 9.94 5.10 3.33
C HIS A 280 10.90 4.40 2.37
N LEU A 281 10.84 3.08 2.36
CA LEU A 281 11.39 2.30 1.26
C LEU A 281 10.32 2.16 0.19
N PHE A 282 10.72 2.24 -1.08
CA PHE A 282 9.87 1.88 -2.19
C PHE A 282 10.67 1.15 -3.27
N VAL A 283 9.97 0.49 -4.19
CA VAL A 283 10.59 -0.23 -5.31
C VAL A 283 9.82 0.05 -6.60
N PHE A 284 10.53 0.09 -7.70
CA PHE A 284 9.95 -0.06 -9.03
C PHE A 284 9.79 -1.55 -9.31
N SER A 285 8.56 -2.06 -9.22
CA SER A 285 8.30 -3.50 -9.35
C SER A 285 8.03 -3.93 -10.79
N GLN A 286 7.61 -3.01 -11.65
CA GLN A 286 7.27 -3.29 -13.04
C GLN A 286 7.43 -2.03 -13.89
N VAL A 287 7.90 -2.21 -15.12
CA VAL A 287 7.89 -1.21 -16.20
C VAL A 287 7.29 -1.89 -17.42
N GLU A 288 6.33 -1.23 -18.05
CA GLU A 288 5.63 -1.72 -19.24
C GLU A 288 5.68 -0.65 -20.33
N VAL A 289 5.92 -1.09 -21.57
CA VAL A 289 5.87 -0.22 -22.76
C VAL A 289 4.47 -0.30 -23.35
N LEU A 290 3.75 0.81 -23.27
CA LEU A 290 2.43 0.95 -23.87
C LEU A 290 2.58 1.35 -25.33
N ARG A 291 1.93 0.59 -26.21
CA ARG A 291 1.96 0.81 -27.65
C ARG A 291 0.90 1.84 -28.04
N PRO A 292 1.15 2.63 -29.10
CA PRO A 292 0.09 3.41 -29.72
C PRO A 292 -1.14 2.55 -29.96
N ARG A 293 -2.30 3.02 -29.52
CA ARG A 293 -3.60 2.36 -29.66
C ARG A 293 -3.78 1.03 -28.93
N SER A 294 -2.90 0.67 -27.99
CA SER A 294 -3.09 -0.54 -27.17
C SER A 294 -3.98 -0.33 -25.95
N LYS A 295 -4.09 0.89 -25.44
CA LYS A 295 -4.82 1.22 -24.20
C LYS A 295 -5.43 2.62 -24.29
N TYR A 296 -6.60 2.80 -23.68
CA TYR A 296 -7.17 4.12 -23.42
C TYR A 296 -6.62 4.67 -22.11
N ILE A 297 -6.04 5.86 -22.15
CA ILE A 297 -5.34 6.45 -21.00
C ILE A 297 -5.84 7.86 -20.79
N TYR A 298 -6.34 8.13 -19.58
CA TYR A 298 -6.63 9.48 -19.12
C TYR A 298 -5.49 9.93 -18.21
N ARG A 299 -4.57 10.72 -18.76
CA ARG A 299 -3.37 11.17 -18.04
C ARG A 299 -3.68 11.80 -16.68
N SER A 300 -4.80 12.52 -16.56
CA SER A 300 -5.25 13.15 -15.32
C SER A 300 -5.60 12.19 -14.19
N LEU A 301 -5.84 10.91 -14.49
CA LEU A 301 -6.11 9.88 -13.48
C LEU A 301 -4.82 9.33 -12.88
N TYR A 302 -3.67 9.54 -13.53
CA TYR A 302 -2.37 9.04 -13.08
C TYR A 302 -1.59 10.12 -12.31
N PRO A 303 -0.81 9.73 -11.28
CA PRO A 303 -0.72 8.38 -10.75
C PRO A 303 -1.95 8.02 -9.91
N PHE A 304 -2.36 6.75 -9.98
CA PHE A 304 -3.47 6.23 -9.18
C PHE A 304 -3.00 5.13 -8.24
N LEU A 305 -3.69 5.05 -7.09
CA LEU A 305 -3.48 4.01 -6.09
C LEU A 305 -4.13 2.71 -6.57
N ARG A 306 -3.32 1.69 -6.88
CA ARG A 306 -3.79 0.37 -7.31
C ARG A 306 -4.10 -0.54 -6.13
N THR A 307 -3.21 -0.52 -5.14
CA THR A 307 -3.29 -1.44 -4.00
C THR A 307 -2.88 -0.74 -2.72
N PHE A 308 -3.56 -1.01 -1.61
CA PHE A 308 -3.15 -0.49 -0.30
C PHE A 308 -3.37 -1.48 0.83
N ASN A 309 -2.59 -1.29 1.89
CA ASN A 309 -2.62 -2.12 3.08
C ASN A 309 -3.37 -1.42 4.23
N THR A 310 -4.48 -2.03 4.65
CA THR A 310 -5.29 -1.55 5.79
C THR A 310 -4.75 -1.96 7.16
N PHE A 311 -3.66 -2.74 7.23
CA PHE A 311 -3.14 -3.41 8.43
C PHE A 311 -2.43 -2.47 9.43
N ASN A 312 -2.96 -1.28 9.71
CA ASN A 312 -2.29 -0.30 10.57
C ASN A 312 -3.18 0.46 11.55
N ARG A 313 -4.47 0.12 11.65
CA ARG A 313 -5.29 0.63 12.75
C ARG A 313 -4.95 -0.14 14.03
N ARG A 314 -4.09 0.43 14.88
CA ARG A 314 -3.89 -0.07 16.25
C ARG A 314 -5.18 0.21 17.04
N ALA A 315 -5.67 -0.78 17.78
CA ALA A 315 -6.74 -0.53 18.73
C ALA A 315 -6.20 0.27 19.93
N CYS A 316 -7.08 1.04 20.57
CA CYS A 316 -6.75 1.74 21.80
C CYS A 316 -6.28 0.76 22.88
N TYR A 317 -5.15 1.04 23.52
CA TYR A 317 -4.58 0.18 24.58
C TYR A 317 -5.40 0.10 25.86
N MET A 318 -6.37 1.01 26.07
CA MET A 318 -7.27 0.94 27.22
C MET A 318 -8.55 0.16 26.93
N CYS A 319 -9.32 0.54 25.91
CA CYS A 319 -10.60 -0.12 25.64
C CYS A 319 -10.48 -1.31 24.68
N GLY A 320 -9.50 -1.32 23.77
CA GLY A 320 -9.38 -2.32 22.71
C GLY A 320 -10.48 -2.27 21.65
N LEU A 321 -11.41 -1.31 21.73
CA LEU A 321 -12.60 -1.23 20.86
C LEU A 321 -12.40 -0.29 19.68
N ARG A 322 -11.90 0.93 19.94
CA ARG A 322 -11.76 2.00 18.94
C ARG A 322 -10.33 2.14 18.43
N GLY A 323 -10.18 2.71 17.23
CA GLY A 323 -8.89 3.14 16.71
C GLY A 323 -8.25 4.23 17.59
N TYR A 324 -6.92 4.20 17.69
CA TYR A 324 -6.20 5.27 18.37
C TYR A 324 -6.26 6.58 17.59
N HIS A 325 -6.28 7.69 18.33
CA HIS A 325 -6.26 9.06 17.82
C HIS A 325 -5.13 9.88 18.44
N PHE A 326 -4.72 9.50 19.65
CA PHE A 326 -3.66 10.12 20.42
C PHE A 326 -2.55 9.12 20.66
N ILE A 327 -1.31 9.59 20.52
CA ILE A 327 -0.11 8.93 21.02
C ILE A 327 0.27 9.68 22.30
N VAL A 328 0.37 8.94 23.41
CA VAL A 328 0.80 9.49 24.69
C VAL A 328 2.16 8.93 25.04
N GLU A 329 3.09 9.82 25.36
CA GLU A 329 4.46 9.47 25.73
C GLU A 329 4.80 9.96 27.12
N GLN A 330 5.81 9.32 27.74
CA GLN A 330 6.39 9.73 29.02
C GLN A 330 5.39 9.72 30.19
N SER A 331 4.26 9.02 30.04
CA SER A 331 3.26 8.90 31.09
C SER A 331 3.64 7.82 32.09
N ARG A 332 3.87 8.19 33.35
CA ARG A 332 4.09 7.21 34.43
C ARG A 332 2.84 6.43 34.83
N ARG A 333 1.67 6.83 34.34
CA ARG A 333 0.37 6.24 34.67
C ARG A 333 -0.03 5.12 33.69
N GLN A 334 0.69 4.97 32.58
CA GLN A 334 0.35 4.03 31.51
C GLN A 334 1.34 2.85 31.50
N LEU A 335 0.84 1.66 31.13
CA LEU A 335 1.63 0.43 31.07
C LEU A 335 2.59 0.40 29.87
N HIS A 336 2.22 1.08 28.78
CA HIS A 336 2.99 1.14 27.55
C HIS A 336 3.43 2.58 27.29
N ASP A 337 4.65 2.73 26.78
CA ASP A 337 5.22 4.01 26.35
C ASP A 337 5.95 3.79 25.01
N PRO A 338 5.46 4.34 23.88
CA PRO A 338 4.24 5.14 23.75
C PRO A 338 2.95 4.32 23.95
N SER A 339 1.89 4.98 24.43
CA SER A 339 0.53 4.44 24.52
C SER A 339 -0.39 5.01 23.44
N TYR A 340 -1.14 4.12 22.79
CA TYR A 340 -2.05 4.48 21.70
C TYR A 340 -3.49 4.52 22.20
N LEU A 341 -4.11 5.70 22.24
CA LEU A 341 -5.41 5.91 22.88
C LEU A 341 -6.46 6.48 21.92
N CYS A 342 -7.70 5.98 21.99
CA CYS A 342 -8.84 6.64 21.35
C CYS A 342 -9.19 7.94 22.09
N ARG A 343 -9.94 8.83 21.44
CA ARG A 343 -10.31 10.15 21.98
C ARG A 343 -10.93 10.05 23.38
N SER A 344 -11.98 9.25 23.53
CA SER A 344 -12.68 9.09 24.80
C SER A 344 -11.80 8.53 25.93
N CYS A 345 -10.99 7.49 25.68
CA CYS A 345 -10.08 6.96 26.71
C CYS A 345 -8.93 7.92 27.04
N PHE A 346 -8.48 8.71 26.07
CA PHE A 346 -7.46 9.72 26.29
C PHE A 346 -7.95 10.79 27.28
N PHE A 347 -9.13 11.36 27.04
CA PHE A 347 -9.72 12.37 27.90
C PHE A 347 -10.08 11.81 29.28
N SER A 348 -10.79 10.69 29.34
CA SER A 348 -11.29 10.15 30.62
C SER A 348 -10.19 9.72 31.59
N PHE A 349 -9.03 9.30 31.07
CA PHE A 349 -7.93 8.81 31.90
C PHE A 349 -6.93 9.91 32.28
N ASN A 350 -6.62 10.80 31.34
CA ASN A 350 -5.56 11.79 31.51
C ASN A 350 -6.03 13.15 32.02
N TYR A 351 -7.35 13.41 32.05
CA TYR A 351 -7.91 14.69 32.48
C TYR A 351 -9.08 14.49 33.45
N VAL A 352 -9.16 15.37 34.46
CA VAL A 352 -10.28 15.46 35.40
C VAL A 352 -10.73 16.92 35.41
N ASP A 353 -12.02 17.17 35.15
CA ASP A 353 -12.58 18.53 35.01
C ASP A 353 -11.80 19.41 34.01
N GLY A 354 -11.34 18.80 32.91
CA GLY A 354 -10.53 19.46 31.88
C GLY A 354 -9.08 19.73 32.28
N LYS A 355 -8.67 19.39 33.51
CA LYS A 355 -7.29 19.57 33.99
C LYS A 355 -6.48 18.32 33.79
N LYS A 356 -5.28 18.49 33.23
CA LYS A 356 -4.30 17.42 33.01
C LYS A 356 -3.89 16.77 34.35
N VAL A 357 -3.84 15.45 34.38
CA VAL A 357 -3.47 14.65 35.55
C VAL A 357 -2.22 13.83 35.30
N GLY A 358 -1.12 14.30 35.88
CA GLY A 358 0.22 13.71 35.76
C GLY A 358 1.03 14.28 34.59
N ASP A 359 2.31 13.93 34.57
CA ASP A 359 3.23 14.37 33.52
C ASP A 359 3.20 13.40 32.35
N PHE A 360 2.88 13.91 31.16
CA PHE A 360 2.92 13.19 29.90
C PHE A 360 2.93 14.19 28.75
N LYS A 361 3.36 13.72 27.57
CA LYS A 361 3.19 14.41 26.30
C LYS A 361 2.10 13.74 25.49
N ALA A 362 1.33 14.50 24.73
CA ALA A 362 0.29 13.96 23.88
C ALA A 362 0.39 14.51 22.47
N TYR A 363 0.25 13.64 21.49
CA TYR A 363 0.30 13.99 20.07
C TYR A 363 -0.97 13.47 19.39
N ARG A 364 -1.67 14.36 18.68
CA ARG A 364 -2.87 14.01 17.91
C ARG A 364 -2.46 13.65 16.48
N ILE A 365 -2.99 12.51 16.00
CA ILE A 365 -2.61 11.95 14.69
C ILE A 365 -3.55 12.38 13.57
N TYR A 366 -4.84 12.52 13.86
CA TYR A 366 -5.86 12.91 12.89
C TYR A 366 -6.34 14.33 13.21
N THR A 367 -6.60 15.15 12.18
CA THR A 367 -7.23 16.46 12.43
C THR A 367 -8.68 16.25 12.86
N LEU A 368 -9.28 17.25 13.51
CA LEU A 368 -10.69 17.16 13.93
C LEU A 368 -11.66 16.98 12.73
N ALA A 369 -11.25 17.40 11.53
CA ALA A 369 -12.00 17.20 10.29
C ALA A 369 -11.87 15.78 9.72
N ASP A 370 -10.79 15.07 10.06
CA ASP A 370 -10.56 13.68 9.64
C ASP A 370 -11.19 12.66 10.59
N LEU A 371 -11.92 13.11 11.61
CA LEU A 371 -12.61 12.22 12.54
C LEU A 371 -13.70 11.47 11.78
N PRO A 372 -13.58 10.15 11.57
CA PRO A 372 -14.75 9.39 11.16
C PRO A 372 -15.80 9.57 12.26
N ASP A 373 -17.05 9.84 11.88
CA ASP A 373 -18.15 9.89 12.84
C ASP A 373 -18.06 8.65 13.74
N GLU A 374 -17.83 8.83 15.05
CA GLU A 374 -17.72 7.71 16.00
C GLU A 374 -19.01 6.84 15.98
N GLU A 375 -20.09 7.34 15.38
CA GLU A 375 -21.38 6.68 15.17
C GLU A 375 -21.49 5.90 13.84
N ALA A 376 -20.71 6.22 12.80
CA ALA A 376 -20.83 5.62 11.47
C ALA A 376 -20.19 4.23 11.35
N GLU A 377 -19.26 3.85 12.23
CA GLU A 377 -18.67 2.49 12.22
C GLU A 377 -19.68 1.39 12.63
N CYS A 378 -20.92 1.74 12.99
CA CYS A 378 -22.00 0.82 13.32
C CYS A 378 -23.09 0.63 12.25
N GLN A 379 -23.03 1.33 11.10
CA GLN A 379 -23.99 1.09 10.01
C GLN A 379 -23.32 0.31 8.85
N PRO A 380 -23.85 -0.84 8.43
CA PRO A 380 -23.43 -1.44 7.18
C PRO A 380 -23.74 -0.46 6.04
N PRO A 381 -22.86 -0.28 5.05
CA PRO A 381 -23.19 0.52 3.88
C PRO A 381 -24.46 -0.05 3.23
N GLU A 382 -25.44 0.82 2.98
CA GLU A 382 -26.64 0.47 2.21
C GLU A 382 -26.21 -0.15 0.89
N VAL A 383 -26.55 -1.43 0.74
CA VAL A 383 -26.48 -2.09 -0.55
C VAL A 383 -27.66 -1.53 -1.33
N LEU A 384 -27.37 -0.66 -2.31
CA LEU A 384 -28.31 -0.43 -3.40
C LEU A 384 -28.43 -1.77 -4.13
N ASP A 385 -29.51 -2.49 -3.85
CA ASP A 385 -29.91 -3.71 -4.55
C ASP A 385 -30.24 -3.34 -6.01
N ILE A 386 -29.21 -3.32 -6.85
CA ILE A 386 -29.36 -3.40 -8.30
C ILE A 386 -29.60 -4.88 -8.62
N ASN A 387 -30.81 -5.35 -8.33
CA ASN A 387 -31.43 -6.55 -8.91
C ASN A 387 -32.88 -6.67 -8.43
N SER A 388 -33.74 -5.78 -8.93
CA SER A 388 -35.17 -6.05 -9.02
C SER A 388 -35.60 -5.91 -10.48
N SER A 389 -35.15 -6.85 -11.31
CA SER A 389 -35.78 -7.10 -12.61
C SER A 389 -36.73 -8.29 -12.48
N SER A 390 -38.01 -8.00 -12.72
CA SER A 390 -39.02 -8.89 -13.31
C SER A 390 -39.26 -10.25 -12.66
N SER A 391 -40.30 -10.33 -11.85
CA SER A 391 -41.21 -11.48 -11.87
C SER A 391 -42.62 -10.95 -12.09
N ASP A 392 -43.00 -11.00 -13.36
CA ASP A 392 -44.34 -10.78 -13.89
C ASP A 392 -45.20 -11.97 -13.44
N GLU A 393 -46.01 -11.80 -12.40
CA GLU A 393 -47.14 -12.70 -12.12
C GLU A 393 -48.43 -11.92 -12.36
N GLY A 394 -49.07 -12.25 -13.48
CA GLY A 394 -50.37 -11.72 -13.83
C GLY A 394 -51.46 -12.24 -12.90
N SER A 395 -52.18 -11.31 -12.27
CA SER A 395 -53.53 -11.51 -11.79
C SER A 395 -54.44 -10.50 -12.49
N VAL A 396 -55.28 -11.03 -13.37
CA VAL A 396 -56.35 -10.33 -14.08
C VAL A 396 -57.43 -9.97 -13.06
N ASP A 397 -57.70 -8.68 -12.88
CA ASP A 397 -58.97 -8.21 -12.32
C ASP A 397 -59.69 -7.38 -13.39
N LEU A 398 -60.72 -8.03 -13.96
CA LEU A 398 -61.85 -7.40 -14.61
C LEU A 398 -62.77 -6.88 -13.50
N ASP A 399 -63.05 -5.58 -13.49
CA ASP A 399 -64.43 -5.05 -13.46
C ASP A 399 -64.38 -3.51 -13.38
N GLU A 400 -64.58 -2.88 -14.53
CA GLU A 400 -65.37 -1.64 -14.57
C GLU A 400 -66.83 -2.04 -14.34
N LEU A 401 -67.52 -1.38 -13.41
CA LEU A 401 -68.92 -1.01 -13.57
C LEU A 401 -69.29 0.06 -12.53
N THR A 402 -69.72 1.21 -13.07
CA THR A 402 -70.41 2.38 -12.48
C THR A 402 -69.60 3.47 -11.78
#